data_AF-A0A7S1SBN0-F1
#
_entry.id   AF-A0A7S1SBN0-F1
#
_cell.length_a   1.000
_cell.length_b   1.000
_cell.length_c   1.000
_cell.angle_alpha   90.00
_cell.angle_beta   90.00
_cell.angle_gamma   90.00
#
_symmetry.space_group_name_H-M   'P 1'
#
loop_
_entity.id
_entity.type
_entity.pdbx_description
1 polymer ?
#
loop_
_entity_poly.entity_id
_entity_poly.type
_entity_poly.pdbx_seq_one_letter_code
_entity_poly.pdbx_strand_id
1 'polypeptide(L)'
;WFKRPTEPHPGEQAIWSLVFIRFTTAVFFPVAVFVFLHPSWKEVGECRTWFFFSLAVSLVFCITPLSVARTLFCLRCIVRKKAAKVADSSTDNEDYYKAQRLWTKEMKYHKSQFLYKMVPESKNPEMLQPGAYTATTADDLRSSYGVAASMAA
;
A
#
# COMPACT_ATOMS: atom_id res chain seq x y z
N TRP A 1 3.99 28.46 -6.55
CA TRP A 1 3.31 27.22 -6.13
C TRP A 1 3.89 26.09 -6.97
N PHE A 2 4.81 25.29 -6.43
CA PHE A 2 5.35 24.14 -7.15
C PHE A 2 4.37 22.97 -6.98
N LYS A 3 3.89 22.42 -8.09
CA LYS A 3 3.01 21.24 -8.10
C LYS A 3 3.84 20.06 -7.57
N ARG A 4 3.49 19.51 -6.41
CA ARG A 4 4.22 18.37 -5.85
C ARG A 4 4.16 17.18 -6.82
N PRO A 5 5.24 16.38 -6.93
CA PRO A 5 5.16 15.09 -7.59
C PRO A 5 4.07 14.26 -6.91
N THR A 6 3.10 13.79 -7.67
CA THR A 6 2.20 12.73 -7.24
C THR A 6 3.01 11.44 -7.18
N GLU A 7 3.55 11.13 -6.00
CA GLU A 7 4.07 9.79 -5.75
C GLU A 7 2.91 8.79 -5.84
N PRO A 8 3.10 7.61 -6.47
CA PRO A 8 2.07 6.58 -6.51
C PRO A 8 1.69 6.20 -5.08
N HIS A 9 0.41 6.33 -4.75
CA HIS A 9 -0.08 6.07 -3.41
C HIS A 9 0.28 4.63 -3.01
N PRO A 10 0.97 4.41 -1.88
CA PRO A 10 1.36 3.07 -1.43
C PRO A 10 0.14 2.15 -1.24
N GLY A 11 -1.04 2.72 -1.00
CA GLY A 11 -2.30 1.99 -0.97
C GLY A 11 -2.73 1.40 -2.32
N GLU A 12 -2.55 2.13 -3.42
CA GLU A 12 -2.88 1.64 -4.76
C GLU A 12 -1.96 0.50 -5.18
N GLN A 13 -0.66 0.63 -4.91
CA GLN A 13 0.30 -0.45 -5.14
C GLN A 13 -0.05 -1.70 -4.34
N ALA A 14 -0.40 -1.56 -3.06
CA ALA A 14 -0.80 -2.69 -2.22
C ALA A 14 -2.07 -3.39 -2.74
N ILE A 15 -3.06 -2.63 -3.24
CA ILE A 15 -4.26 -3.20 -3.86
C ILE A 15 -3.89 -3.97 -5.13
N TRP A 16 -3.05 -3.38 -5.99
CA TRP A 16 -2.57 -4.03 -7.20
C TRP A 16 -1.80 -5.32 -6.90
N SER A 17 -0.90 -5.31 -5.92
CA SER A 17 -0.17 -6.52 -5.49
C SER A 17 -1.11 -7.61 -4.99
N LEU A 18 -2.15 -7.26 -4.23
CA LEU A 18 -3.14 -8.24 -3.76
C LEU A 18 -3.94 -8.84 -4.92
N VAL A 19 -4.34 -8.04 -5.91
CA VAL A 19 -5.02 -8.54 -7.12
C VAL A 19 -4.09 -9.46 -7.90
N PHE A 20 -2.84 -9.06 -8.11
CA PHE A 20 -1.84 -9.86 -8.80
C PHE A 20 -1.61 -11.21 -8.13
N ILE A 21 -1.43 -11.24 -6.80
CA ILE A 21 -1.23 -12.47 -6.03
C ILE A 21 -2.44 -13.39 -6.15
N ARG A 22 -3.68 -12.86 -6.06
CA ARG A 22 -4.90 -13.67 -6.22
C ARG A 22 -4.96 -14.33 -7.59
N PHE A 23 -4.71 -13.59 -8.66
CA PHE A 23 -4.71 -14.16 -10.02
C PHE A 23 -3.60 -15.18 -10.22
N THR A 24 -2.40 -14.88 -9.74
CA THR A 24 -1.25 -15.77 -9.91
C THR A 24 -1.47 -17.10 -9.17
N THR A 25 -1.96 -17.04 -7.94
CA THR A 25 -2.16 -18.23 -7.10
C THR A 25 -3.41 -19.03 -7.49
N ALA A 26 -4.52 -18.37 -7.82
CA ALA A 26 -5.79 -19.06 -8.09
C ALA A 26 -5.94 -19.53 -9.55
N VAL A 27 -5.18 -18.95 -10.50
CA VAL A 27 -5.32 -19.24 -11.94
C VAL A 27 -4.00 -19.76 -12.51
N PHE A 28 -2.93 -18.97 -12.46
CA PHE A 28 -1.67 -19.35 -13.12
C PHE A 28 -1.07 -20.63 -12.55
N PHE A 29 -1.01 -20.75 -11.23
CA PHE A 29 -0.41 -21.93 -10.60
C PHE A 29 -1.20 -23.23 -10.90
N PRO A 30 -2.54 -23.29 -10.75
CA PRO A 30 -3.31 -24.46 -11.16
C PRO A 30 -3.19 -24.79 -12.64
N VAL A 31 -3.17 -23.79 -13.52
CA VAL A 31 -2.98 -24.01 -14.97
C VAL A 31 -1.61 -24.59 -15.25
N ALA A 32 -0.55 -24.06 -14.65
CA ALA A 32 0.80 -24.58 -14.81
C ALA A 32 0.92 -26.02 -14.32
N VAL A 33 0.35 -26.32 -13.14
CA VAL A 33 0.30 -27.67 -12.57
C VAL A 33 -0.48 -28.61 -13.48
N PHE A 34 -1.63 -28.18 -14.00
CA PHE A 34 -2.43 -28.97 -14.93
C PHE A 34 -1.63 -29.26 -16.19
N VAL A 35 -1.07 -28.24 -16.88
CA VAL A 35 -0.30 -28.44 -18.11
C VAL A 35 0.87 -29.40 -17.90
N PHE A 36 1.57 -29.28 -16.77
CA PHE A 36 2.71 -30.13 -16.43
C PHE A 36 2.30 -31.57 -16.10
N LEU A 37 1.21 -31.77 -15.36
CA LEU A 37 0.78 -33.09 -14.91
C LEU A 37 -0.19 -33.80 -15.87
N HIS A 38 -0.87 -33.08 -16.78
CA HIS A 38 -1.87 -33.67 -17.67
C HIS A 38 -1.36 -34.88 -18.48
N PRO A 39 -0.10 -34.91 -18.97
CA PRO A 39 0.39 -36.06 -19.74
C PRO A 39 0.52 -37.34 -18.89
N SER A 40 0.57 -37.21 -17.56
CA SER A 40 0.74 -38.34 -16.64
C SER A 40 -0.55 -39.05 -16.28
N TRP A 41 -1.72 -38.52 -16.68
CA TRP A 41 -3.01 -39.05 -16.24
C TRP A 41 -3.57 -40.10 -17.18
N LYS A 42 -4.02 -41.21 -16.59
CA LYS A 42 -4.68 -42.31 -17.29
C LYS A 42 -6.13 -41.97 -17.70
N GLU A 43 -6.82 -41.20 -16.86
CA GLU A 43 -8.24 -40.80 -17.01
C GLU A 43 -8.34 -39.30 -17.34
N VAL A 44 -7.97 -38.91 -18.57
CA VAL A 44 -7.87 -37.48 -18.94
C VAL A 44 -9.24 -36.76 -18.90
N GLY A 45 -10.33 -37.48 -19.18
CA GLY A 45 -11.68 -36.91 -19.26
C GLY A 45 -12.21 -36.39 -17.92
N GLU A 46 -12.09 -37.19 -16.87
CA GLU A 46 -12.57 -36.83 -15.52
C GLU A 46 -11.73 -35.68 -14.94
N CYS A 47 -10.39 -35.81 -14.97
CA CYS A 47 -9.48 -34.77 -14.49
C CYS A 47 -9.70 -33.43 -15.21
N ARG A 48 -9.93 -33.45 -16.52
CA ARG A 48 -10.21 -32.24 -17.30
C ARG A 48 -11.51 -31.56 -16.86
N THR A 49 -12.56 -32.32 -16.60
CA THR A 49 -13.86 -31.78 -16.18
C THR A 49 -13.77 -31.11 -14.82
N TRP A 50 -13.16 -31.77 -13.84
CA TRP A 50 -12.92 -31.22 -12.50
C TRP A 50 -11.97 -30.02 -12.53
N PHE A 51 -10.96 -30.05 -13.40
CA PHE A 51 -10.07 -28.91 -13.60
C PHE A 51 -10.84 -27.68 -14.11
N PHE A 52 -11.65 -27.81 -15.16
CA PHE A 52 -12.44 -26.66 -15.64
C PHE A 52 -13.46 -26.16 -14.62
N PHE A 53 -14.08 -27.06 -13.87
CA PHE A 53 -14.99 -26.69 -12.79
C PHE A 53 -14.27 -25.87 -11.70
N SER A 54 -13.12 -26.35 -11.22
CA SER A 54 -12.32 -25.64 -10.22
C SER A 54 -11.76 -24.32 -10.76
N LEU A 55 -11.35 -24.27 -12.03
CA LEU A 55 -10.90 -23.05 -12.69
C LEU A 55 -12.02 -22.01 -12.77
N ALA A 56 -13.25 -22.42 -13.08
CA ALA A 56 -14.41 -21.52 -13.10
C ALA A 56 -14.67 -20.91 -11.71
N VAL A 57 -14.61 -21.72 -10.65
CA VAL A 57 -14.75 -21.24 -9.26
C VAL A 57 -13.63 -20.25 -8.91
N SER A 58 -12.38 -20.56 -9.28
CA SER A 58 -11.23 -19.66 -9.08
C SER A 58 -11.38 -18.32 -9.80
N LEU A 59 -11.90 -18.31 -11.03
CA LEU A 59 -12.15 -17.07 -11.77
C LEU A 59 -13.23 -16.21 -11.12
N VAL A 60 -14.34 -16.83 -10.68
CA VAL A 60 -15.38 -16.14 -9.92
C VAL A 60 -14.79 -15.52 -8.64
N PHE A 61 -13.94 -16.26 -7.94
CA PHE A 61 -13.24 -15.72 -6.78
C PHE A 61 -12.36 -14.52 -7.16
N CYS A 62 -11.54 -14.60 -8.21
CA CYS A 62 -10.66 -13.50 -8.64
C CYS A 62 -11.40 -12.21 -8.99
N ILE A 63 -12.58 -12.32 -9.62
CA ILE A 63 -13.43 -11.18 -9.97
C ILE A 63 -14.16 -10.61 -8.74
N THR A 64 -14.41 -11.45 -7.73
CA THR A 64 -15.14 -11.04 -6.53
C THR A 64 -14.35 -9.96 -5.75
N PRO A 65 -14.98 -8.81 -5.43
CA PRO A 65 -14.36 -7.75 -4.64
C PRO A 65 -13.83 -8.27 -3.30
N LEU A 66 -12.68 -7.77 -2.85
CA LEU A 66 -12.02 -8.25 -1.63
C LEU A 66 -12.92 -8.11 -0.39
N SER A 67 -13.81 -7.11 -0.35
CA SER A 67 -14.79 -6.90 0.72
C SER A 67 -15.78 -8.06 0.86
N VAL A 68 -16.28 -8.56 -0.28
CA VAL A 68 -17.21 -9.70 -0.34
C VAL A 68 -16.47 -10.99 -0.03
N ALA A 69 -15.29 -11.20 -0.62
CA ALA A 69 -14.46 -12.38 -0.36
C ALA A 69 -14.15 -12.53 1.15
N ARG A 70 -13.72 -11.45 1.82
CA ARG A 70 -13.47 -11.47 3.28
C ARG A 70 -14.71 -11.84 4.10
N THR A 71 -15.90 -11.51 3.61
CA THR A 71 -17.16 -11.84 4.26
C THR A 71 -17.52 -13.31 4.06
N LEU A 72 -17.39 -13.82 2.83
CA LEU A 72 -17.64 -15.23 2.49
C LEU A 72 -16.72 -16.20 3.23
N PHE A 73 -15.43 -15.87 3.37
CA PHE A 73 -14.47 -16.72 4.07
C PHE A 73 -14.46 -16.53 5.59
N CYS A 74 -15.47 -15.86 6.17
CA CYS A 74 -15.58 -15.59 7.61
C CYS A 74 -14.35 -14.91 8.25
N LEU A 75 -13.46 -14.31 7.43
CA LEU A 75 -12.25 -13.63 7.88
C LEU A 75 -12.54 -12.37 8.70
N ARG A 76 -13.79 -11.85 8.61
CA ARG A 76 -14.28 -10.77 9.48
C ARG A 76 -14.27 -11.13 10.97
N CYS A 77 -14.39 -12.42 11.32
CA CYS A 77 -14.37 -12.87 12.72
C CYS A 77 -12.94 -12.96 13.27
N ILE A 78 -11.98 -13.33 12.41
CA ILE A 78 -10.57 -13.51 12.77
C ILE A 78 -9.83 -12.16 12.77
N VAL A 79 -10.12 -11.29 11.80
CA VAL A 79 -9.52 -9.95 11.68
C VAL A 79 -10.38 -8.93 12.43
N ARG A 80 -10.44 -9.03 13.77
CA ARG A 80 -11.24 -8.11 14.60
C ARG A 80 -10.54 -6.75 14.82
N LYS A 81 -11.22 -5.71 14.32
CA LYS A 81 -11.46 -4.35 14.88
C LYS A 81 -10.39 -3.24 14.93
N LYS A 82 -9.09 -3.42 14.70
CA LYS A 82 -8.16 -2.24 14.67
C LYS A 82 -7.14 -2.14 13.53
N ALA A 83 -6.83 -3.23 12.82
CA ALA A 83 -5.72 -3.23 11.85
C ALA A 83 -6.13 -3.14 10.37
N ALA A 84 -7.40 -3.34 10.03
CA ALA A 84 -7.85 -3.51 8.64
C ALA A 84 -9.01 -2.58 8.27
N LYS A 85 -8.95 -1.32 8.71
CA LYS A 85 -9.80 -0.28 8.11
C LYS A 85 -9.21 0.00 6.72
N VAL A 86 -9.78 -0.62 5.70
CA VAL A 86 -9.50 -0.22 4.31
C VAL A 86 -9.99 1.21 4.17
N ALA A 87 -9.14 2.11 3.68
CA ALA A 87 -9.52 3.47 3.36
C ALA A 87 -10.51 3.44 2.19
N ASP A 88 -11.78 3.19 2.50
CA ASP A 88 -12.88 3.06 1.53
C ASP A 88 -13.37 4.43 1.02
N SER A 89 -12.76 5.54 1.44
CA SER A 89 -13.11 6.88 0.97
C SER A 89 -11.88 7.63 0.48
N SER A 90 -11.98 8.26 -0.70
CA SER A 90 -10.96 9.19 -1.21
C SER A 90 -10.64 10.27 -0.16
N THR A 91 -11.64 10.68 0.61
CA THR A 91 -11.52 11.62 1.72
C THR A 91 -10.66 11.14 2.90
N ASP A 92 -10.58 9.84 3.19
CA ASP A 92 -9.69 9.30 4.24
C ASP A 92 -8.23 9.20 3.76
N ASN A 93 -8.00 9.07 2.45
CA ASN A 93 -6.67 9.12 1.84
C ASN A 93 -6.16 10.54 1.56
N GLU A 94 -7.03 11.54 1.64
CA GLU A 94 -6.70 12.95 1.35
C GLU A 94 -6.12 13.70 2.58
N ASP A 95 -6.26 13.16 3.79
CA ASP A 95 -5.72 13.80 5.00
C ASP A 95 -4.24 13.44 5.18
N TYR A 96 -3.38 14.19 4.47
CA TYR A 96 -1.91 14.09 4.52
C TYR A 96 -1.38 13.90 5.95
N TYR A 97 -1.94 14.62 6.92
CA TYR A 97 -1.53 14.57 8.34
C TYR A 97 -1.85 13.24 9.03
N LYS A 98 -2.90 12.53 8.59
CA LYS A 98 -3.22 11.18 9.09
C LYS A 98 -2.34 10.13 8.42
N ALA A 99 -2.17 10.22 7.10
CA ALA A 99 -1.35 9.27 6.33
C ALA A 99 0.12 9.27 6.78
N GLN A 100 0.66 10.44 7.11
CA GLN A 100 2.05 10.62 7.54
C GLN A 100 2.39 9.92 8.88
N ARG A 101 1.39 9.59 9.70
CA ARG A 101 1.61 8.80 10.94
C ARG A 101 1.91 7.33 10.65
N LEU A 102 1.51 6.83 9.48
CA LEU A 102 1.74 5.46 9.05
C LEU A 102 3.11 5.28 8.38
N TRP A 103 3.79 6.36 8.04
CA TRP A 103 5.10 6.32 7.39
C TRP A 103 6.20 5.91 8.35
N THR A 104 7.08 5.02 7.89
CA THR A 104 8.31 4.70 8.61
C THR A 104 9.19 5.95 8.71
N LYS A 105 10.13 5.98 9.67
CA LYS A 105 10.98 7.14 9.94
C LYS A 105 11.75 7.61 8.69
N GLU A 106 12.02 6.70 7.76
CA GLU A 106 12.74 6.90 6.50
C GLU A 106 11.86 7.49 5.38
N MET A 107 10.54 7.26 5.43
CA MET A 107 9.58 7.73 4.44
C MET A 107 9.06 9.15 4.72
N LYS A 108 9.42 9.73 5.87
CA LYS A 108 9.01 11.10 6.23
C LYS A 108 9.91 12.11 5.52
N TYR A 109 9.31 12.92 4.65
CA TYR A 109 9.98 13.87 3.76
C TYR A 109 10.97 14.81 4.48
N HIS A 110 10.64 15.25 5.71
CA HIS A 110 11.54 16.13 6.48
C HIS A 110 12.80 15.43 7.03
N LYS A 111 12.89 14.09 7.03
CA LYS A 111 14.04 13.35 7.57
C LYS A 111 15.04 12.91 6.51
N SER A 112 14.62 12.81 5.25
CA SER A 112 15.49 12.48 4.12
C SER A 112 16.22 13.72 3.58
N GLN A 113 15.59 14.89 3.59
CA GLN A 113 16.24 16.14 3.17
C GLN A 113 16.95 16.80 4.36
N PHE A 114 18.29 16.88 4.27
CA PHE A 114 19.17 17.39 5.34
C PHE A 114 18.77 18.77 5.89
N LEU A 115 18.20 19.61 5.03
CA LEU A 115 17.72 20.96 5.39
C LEU A 115 16.57 20.94 6.38
N TYR A 116 15.64 20.00 6.23
CA TYR A 116 14.48 19.89 7.10
C TYR A 116 14.77 19.05 8.35
N LYS A 117 15.81 18.21 8.32
CA LYS A 117 16.25 17.42 9.48
C LYS A 117 16.72 18.29 10.66
N MET A 118 17.25 19.47 10.36
CA MET A 118 17.77 20.42 11.36
C MET A 118 16.75 21.47 11.80
N VAL A 119 15.57 21.52 11.19
CA VAL A 119 14.52 22.44 11.60
C VAL A 119 13.95 21.98 12.94
N PRO A 120 13.76 22.87 13.93
CA PRO A 120 13.17 22.52 15.21
C PRO A 120 11.82 21.82 15.04
N GLU A 121 11.56 20.78 15.84
CA GLU A 121 10.33 19.97 15.71
C GLU A 121 9.05 20.80 15.87
N SER A 122 9.11 21.92 16.59
CA SER A 122 7.98 22.86 16.77
C SER A 122 7.58 23.60 15.48
N LYS A 123 8.50 23.75 14.52
CA LYS A 123 8.26 24.38 13.21
C LYS A 123 8.16 23.35 12.08
N ASN A 124 8.20 22.06 12.43
CA ASN A 124 8.12 21.01 11.44
C ASN A 124 6.68 20.94 10.90
N PRO A 125 6.45 21.14 9.59
CA PRO A 125 5.11 21.09 9.00
C PRO A 125 4.40 19.76 9.22
N GLU A 126 5.17 18.70 9.53
CA GLU A 126 4.69 17.37 9.87
C GLU A 126 4.08 17.23 11.27
N MET A 127 4.34 18.17 12.19
CA MET A 127 3.86 18.18 13.57
C MET A 127 2.79 19.26 13.81
N LEU A 128 2.45 20.03 12.78
CA LEU A 128 1.41 21.05 12.85
C LEU A 128 0.03 20.41 12.90
N GLN A 129 -0.81 20.91 13.80
CA GLN A 129 -2.22 20.54 13.82
C GLN A 129 -2.97 21.27 12.70
N PRO A 130 -4.08 20.71 12.19
CA PRO A 130 -4.93 21.40 11.23
C PRO A 130 -5.32 22.80 11.73
N GLY A 131 -5.03 23.84 10.94
CA GLY A 131 -5.29 25.24 11.30
C GLY A 131 -4.17 25.94 12.09
N ALA A 132 -3.10 25.24 12.47
CA ALA A 132 -1.90 25.85 13.03
C ALA A 132 -1.01 26.37 11.90
N TYR A 133 -0.66 27.65 11.95
CA TYR A 133 0.25 28.28 11.00
C TYR A 133 1.58 28.59 11.67
N THR A 134 2.67 28.05 11.16
CA THR A 134 4.02 28.47 11.52
C THR A 134 4.70 28.98 10.26
N ALA A 135 5.03 30.27 10.23
CA ALA A 135 5.86 30.83 9.17
C ALA A 135 7.32 30.46 9.44
N THR A 136 7.89 29.57 8.62
CA THR A 136 9.34 29.35 8.61
C THR A 136 9.97 30.51 7.85
N THR A 137 10.72 31.37 8.55
CA THR A 137 11.40 32.50 7.90
C THR A 137 12.70 32.03 7.26
N ALA A 138 13.22 32.82 6.31
CA ALA A 138 14.50 32.49 5.65
C ALA A 138 15.68 32.44 6.64
N ASP A 139 15.59 33.17 7.75
CA ASP A 139 16.62 33.19 8.79
C ASP A 139 16.62 31.93 9.66
N ASP A 140 15.45 31.34 9.92
CA ASP A 140 15.32 30.03 10.56
C ASP A 140 16.07 28.97 9.76
N LEU A 141 15.92 29.00 8.43
CA LEU A 141 16.60 28.05 7.56
C LEU A 141 18.11 28.35 7.48
N ARG A 142 18.51 29.64 7.35
CA ARG A 142 19.93 30.05 7.24
C ARG A 142 20.78 29.61 8.44
N SER A 143 20.23 29.72 9.64
CA SER A 143 20.91 29.23 10.85
C SER A 143 21.16 27.72 10.81
N SER A 144 20.25 26.95 10.22
CA SER A 144 20.39 25.51 10.02
C SER A 144 21.28 25.13 8.83
N TYR A 145 21.31 25.92 7.75
CA TYR A 145 22.09 25.65 6.53
C TYR A 145 23.60 25.54 6.80
N GLY A 146 24.17 26.44 7.59
CA GLY A 146 25.62 26.46 7.87
C GLY A 146 26.10 25.20 8.59
N VAL A 147 25.31 24.74 9.57
CA VAL A 147 25.59 23.52 10.33
C VAL A 147 25.33 22.27 9.46
N ALA A 148 24.25 22.26 8.69
CA ALA A 148 23.90 21.11 7.87
C ALA A 148 24.88 20.89 6.69
N ALA A 149 25.40 21.97 6.09
CA ALA A 149 26.44 21.89 5.06
C ALA A 149 27.77 21.37 5.62
N SER A 150 28.14 21.73 6.85
CA SER A 150 29.34 21.20 7.51
C SER A 150 29.24 19.72 7.92
N MET A 151 28.03 19.19 8.08
CA MET A 151 27.81 17.77 8.43
C MET A 151 27.60 16.85 7.22
N ALA A 152 27.41 17.43 6.04
CA ALA A 152 27.22 16.71 4.77
C ALA A 152 28.49 16.67 3.90
N ALA A 153 29.54 17.41 4.30
CA ALA A 153 30.90 17.30 3.78
C ALA A 153 31.69 16.25 4.57
#